data_AF-A0A0M5JVV4-F1
#
_entry.id   AF-A0A0M5JVV4-F1
#
_cell.length_a   1.000
_cell.length_b   1.000
_cell.length_c   1.000
_cell.angle_alpha   90.00
_cell.angle_beta   90.00
_cell.angle_gamma   90.00
#
_symmetry.space_group_name_H-M   'P 1'
#
loop_
_entity.id
_entity.type
_entity.pdbx_description
1 polymer ?
#
loop_
_entity_poly.entity_id
_entity_poly.type
_entity_poly.pdbx_seq_one_letter_code
_entity_poly.pdbx_strand_id
1 'polypeptide(L)'
;MSYDGFLRQTEDYDFFVRYIDELAILTIPYPLVKYRVIPKSIKRPILEERSRVSTQIQKELFRSWGLVASDLELNIHTMLSFMDSSKIDISAKDVEKWLLRIIDHNIHYPKFQHNALVKGLAERWFEICYNLVNMNGFNANVYKSSVLSNFWKPGLWQLARMNIREILRR
;
A
#
# COMPACT_ATOMS: atom_id res chain seq x y z
N MET A 1 10.01 15.64 18.71
CA MET A 1 9.62 15.23 17.35
C MET A 1 9.67 16.44 16.42
N SER A 2 10.37 16.37 15.29
CA SER A 2 10.49 17.47 14.32
C SER A 2 10.47 16.96 12.88
N TYR A 3 10.04 17.80 11.94
CA TYR A 3 10.09 17.52 10.50
C TYR A 3 11.51 17.69 9.96
N ASP A 4 11.85 16.91 8.93
CA ASP A 4 13.02 17.13 8.09
C ASP A 4 12.64 18.01 6.89
N GLY A 5 12.99 19.29 6.94
CA GLY A 5 12.69 20.26 5.88
C GLY A 5 13.43 20.01 4.56
N PHE A 6 14.38 19.07 4.50
CA PHE A 6 15.03 18.67 3.25
C PHE A 6 14.17 17.68 2.45
N LEU A 7 13.23 16.97 3.08
CA LEU A 7 12.36 15.96 2.45
C LEU A 7 11.11 16.56 1.81
N ARG A 8 11.28 17.68 1.10
CA ARG A 8 10.21 18.49 0.50
C ARG A 8 9.09 17.60 -0.07
N GLN A 9 7.86 17.79 0.42
CA GLN A 9 6.63 17.06 0.02
C GLN A 9 6.48 15.60 0.50
N THR A 10 7.42 15.07 1.27
CA THR A 10 7.40 13.72 1.90
C THR A 10 7.77 13.77 3.41
N GLU A 11 7.85 14.98 3.96
CA GLU A 11 8.25 15.27 5.36
C GLU A 11 7.28 14.64 6.37
N ASP A 12 6.00 14.58 6.02
CA ASP A 12 4.93 13.97 6.82
C ASP A 12 5.12 12.46 6.93
N TYR A 13 5.38 11.80 5.80
CA TYR A 13 5.62 10.36 5.76
C TYR A 13 6.88 9.98 6.55
N ASP A 14 7.98 10.70 6.36
CA ASP A 14 9.21 10.52 7.15
C ASP A 14 8.96 10.69 8.65
N PHE A 15 8.25 11.76 9.04
CA PHE A 15 7.91 12.03 10.43
C PHE A 15 7.18 10.85 11.06
N PHE A 16 6.13 10.32 10.41
CA PHE A 16 5.38 9.18 10.93
C PHE A 16 6.23 7.92 11.04
N VAL A 17 7.13 7.70 10.08
CA VAL A 17 8.02 6.53 10.08
C VAL A 17 9.05 6.61 11.22
N ARG A 18 9.70 7.76 11.42
CA ARG A 18 10.73 7.94 12.46
C ARG A 18 10.18 7.84 13.87
N TYR A 19 8.97 8.35 14.09
CA TYR A 19 8.36 8.39 15.41
C TYR A 19 7.29 7.32 15.62
N ILE A 20 7.25 6.30 14.76
CA ILE A 20 6.15 5.31 14.75
C ILE A 20 5.98 4.58 16.08
N ASP A 21 7.07 4.39 16.83
CA ASP A 21 7.07 3.73 18.14
C ASP A 21 6.68 4.67 19.29
N GLU A 22 6.70 6.00 19.05
CA GLU A 22 6.36 7.04 20.03
C GLU A 22 4.95 7.62 19.82
N LEU A 23 4.32 7.34 18.67
CA LEU A 23 3.05 7.93 18.27
C LEU A 23 1.86 7.03 18.62
N ALA A 24 0.86 7.62 19.26
CA ALA A 24 -0.49 7.06 19.31
C ALA A 24 -1.34 7.68 18.19
N ILE A 25 -1.70 6.89 17.19
CA ILE A 25 -2.43 7.37 16.01
C ILE A 25 -3.89 6.91 16.09
N LEU A 26 -4.81 7.86 15.96
CA LEU A 26 -6.25 7.60 15.83
C LEU A 26 -6.80 8.27 14.58
N THR A 27 -7.50 7.51 13.74
CA THR A 27 -8.17 8.05 12.55
C THR A 27 -9.56 8.58 12.91
N ILE A 28 -9.79 9.86 12.65
CA ILE A 28 -11.12 10.47 12.77
C ILE A 28 -11.89 10.19 11.47
N PRO A 29 -13.07 9.53 11.51
CA PRO A 29 -13.79 9.09 10.31
C PRO A 29 -14.60 10.21 9.63
N TYR A 30 -14.26 11.47 9.90
CA TYR A 30 -14.92 12.64 9.35
C TYR A 30 -13.94 13.46 8.51
N PRO A 31 -14.35 13.98 7.34
CA PRO A 31 -13.48 14.80 6.52
C PRO A 31 -13.23 16.15 7.21
N LEU A 32 -12.01 16.35 7.73
CA LEU A 32 -11.60 17.59 8.40
C LEU A 32 -10.72 18.50 7.52
N VAL A 33 -10.36 18.05 6.33
CA VAL A 33 -9.39 18.71 5.46
C VAL A 33 -9.94 18.91 4.05
N LYS A 34 -9.62 20.06 3.46
CA LYS A 34 -9.91 20.36 2.05
C LYS A 34 -8.59 20.47 1.29
N TYR A 35 -8.24 19.40 0.56
CA TYR A 35 -7.00 19.36 -0.20
C TYR A 35 -7.03 20.29 -1.41
N ARG A 36 -5.90 20.93 -1.68
CA ARG A 36 -5.67 21.63 -2.95
C ARG A 36 -5.23 20.63 -4.01
N VAL A 37 -5.82 20.72 -5.19
CA VAL A 37 -5.45 19.87 -6.33
C VAL A 37 -4.43 20.62 -7.18
N ILE A 38 -3.28 19.99 -7.37
CA ILE A 38 -2.18 20.52 -8.17
C ILE A 38 -2.53 20.40 -9.67
N PRO A 39 -2.16 21.39 -10.52
CA PRO A 39 -2.33 21.27 -11.98
C PRO A 39 -1.73 20.00 -12.56
N LYS A 40 -2.41 19.40 -13.54
CA LYS A 40 -1.98 18.16 -14.20
C LYS A 40 -0.57 18.26 -14.81
N SER A 41 -0.19 19.44 -15.28
CA SER A 41 1.12 19.70 -15.93
C SER A 41 2.33 19.45 -15.03
N ILE A 42 2.20 19.68 -13.72
CA ILE A 42 3.30 19.50 -12.76
C ILE A 42 3.10 18.29 -11.84
N LYS A 43 1.99 17.56 -11.99
CA LYS A 43 1.62 16.45 -11.10
C LYS A 43 2.59 15.27 -11.24
N ARG A 44 2.97 14.89 -12.46
CA ARG A 44 3.82 13.71 -12.70
C ARG A 44 5.21 13.84 -12.06
N PRO A 45 5.98 14.92 -12.30
CA PRO A 45 7.30 15.08 -11.67
C PRO A 45 7.23 15.07 -10.12
N ILE A 46 6.18 15.65 -9.55
CA ILE A 46 5.96 15.66 -8.08
C ILE A 46 5.74 14.24 -7.54
N LEU A 47 4.93 13.43 -8.24
CA LEU A 47 4.67 12.05 -7.82
C LEU A 47 5.89 11.14 -7.98
N GLU A 48 6.67 11.33 -9.05
CA GLU A 48 7.93 10.60 -9.26
C GLU A 48 8.92 10.89 -8.13
N GLU A 49 9.08 12.15 -7.75
CA GLU A 49 9.98 12.53 -6.65
C GLU A 49 9.50 11.98 -5.30
N ARG A 50 8.20 12.10 -4.99
CA ARG A 50 7.61 11.51 -3.78
C ARG A 50 7.82 10.00 -3.71
N SER A 51 7.63 9.31 -4.82
CA SER A 51 7.83 7.87 -4.93
C SER A 51 9.28 7.50 -4.62
N ARG A 52 10.25 8.23 -5.21
CA ARG A 52 11.68 8.04 -4.98
C ARG A 52 12.08 8.25 -3.51
N VAL A 53 11.66 9.36 -2.92
CA VAL A 53 11.96 9.69 -1.51
C VAL A 53 11.28 8.69 -0.56
N SER A 54 10.01 8.34 -0.82
CA SER A 54 9.28 7.36 -0.01
C SER A 54 9.92 5.98 -0.06
N THR A 55 10.47 5.56 -1.20
CA THR A 55 11.18 4.28 -1.31
C THR A 55 12.39 4.24 -0.38
N GLN A 56 13.13 5.34 -0.25
CA GLN A 56 14.28 5.43 0.67
C GLN A 56 13.82 5.35 2.13
N ILE A 57 12.77 6.08 2.50
CA ILE A 57 12.19 6.05 3.85
C ILE A 57 11.69 4.64 4.19
N GLN A 58 11.01 3.97 3.26
CA GLN A 58 10.52 2.60 3.41
C GLN A 58 11.67 1.61 3.63
N LYS A 59 12.76 1.75 2.88
CA LYS A 59 13.95 0.91 3.04
C LYS A 59 14.52 1.02 4.45
N GLU A 60 14.64 2.23 4.98
CA GLU A 60 15.13 2.45 6.35
C GLU A 60 14.12 1.97 7.41
N LEU A 61 12.81 2.15 7.19
CA LEU A 61 11.77 1.57 8.06
C LEU A 61 11.95 0.05 8.17
N PHE A 62 11.98 -0.66 7.05
CA PHE A 62 12.09 -2.12 7.05
C PHE A 62 13.41 -2.58 7.66
N ARG A 63 14.52 -1.90 7.35
CA ARG A 63 15.82 -2.17 7.96
C ARG A 63 15.79 -2.00 9.49
N SER A 64 15.23 -0.90 10.00
CA SER A 64 15.11 -0.64 11.44
C SER A 64 14.19 -1.66 12.14
N TRP A 65 13.20 -2.19 11.42
CA TRP A 65 12.32 -3.25 11.89
C TRP A 65 12.93 -4.66 11.76
N GLY A 66 14.16 -4.79 11.26
CA GLY A 66 14.81 -6.08 11.05
C GLY A 66 14.24 -6.90 9.89
N LEU A 67 13.41 -6.31 9.03
CA LEU A 67 12.88 -6.95 7.83
C LEU A 67 13.69 -6.51 6.61
N VAL A 68 14.56 -7.37 6.08
CA VAL A 68 15.35 -7.01 4.88
C VAL A 68 14.50 -7.20 3.63
N ALA A 69 13.98 -6.10 3.07
CA ALA A 69 13.23 -6.10 1.82
C ALA A 69 14.16 -6.08 0.59
N SER A 70 13.87 -6.92 -0.40
CA SER A 70 14.50 -6.89 -1.72
C SER A 70 14.03 -5.69 -2.53
N ASP A 71 14.73 -5.37 -3.62
CA ASP A 71 14.34 -4.28 -4.53
C ASP A 71 12.95 -4.52 -5.14
N LEU A 72 12.59 -5.78 -5.42
CA LEU A 72 11.25 -6.15 -5.89
C LEU A 72 10.19 -5.83 -4.81
N GLU A 73 10.44 -6.19 -3.56
CA GLU A 73 9.51 -5.97 -2.45
C GLU A 73 9.35 -4.49 -2.12
N LEU A 74 10.44 -3.72 -2.15
CA LEU A 74 10.39 -2.27 -2.03
C LEU A 74 9.57 -1.66 -3.18
N ASN A 75 9.78 -2.13 -4.40
CA ASN A 75 8.99 -1.70 -5.56
C ASN A 75 7.51 -2.01 -5.43
N ILE A 76 7.16 -3.20 -4.92
CA ILE A 76 5.79 -3.61 -4.59
C ILE A 76 5.22 -2.69 -3.50
N HIS A 77 5.95 -2.47 -2.40
CA HIS A 77 5.47 -1.64 -1.30
C HIS A 77 5.23 -0.18 -1.72
N THR A 78 6.12 0.37 -2.54
CA THR A 78 5.94 1.70 -3.14
C THR A 78 4.73 1.72 -4.08
N MET A 79 4.56 0.71 -4.95
CA MET A 79 3.40 0.58 -5.83
C MET A 79 2.10 0.57 -5.03
N LEU A 80 2.05 -0.19 -3.93
CA LEU A 80 0.91 -0.26 -3.01
C LEU A 80 0.61 1.08 -2.34
N SER A 81 1.64 1.83 -1.97
CA SER A 81 1.51 3.13 -1.29
C SER A 81 0.89 4.20 -2.18
N PHE A 82 1.23 4.19 -3.47
CA PHE A 82 0.77 5.19 -4.45
C PHE A 82 -0.35 4.70 -5.37
N MET A 83 -0.72 3.42 -5.29
CA MET A 83 -1.64 2.74 -6.22
C MET A 83 -1.26 2.98 -7.70
N ASP A 84 0.03 2.93 -7.98
CA ASP A 84 0.59 3.25 -9.29
C ASP A 84 0.60 2.01 -10.20
N SER A 85 -0.30 1.99 -11.19
CA SER A 85 -0.46 0.89 -12.14
C SER A 85 0.62 0.84 -13.23
N SER A 86 1.54 1.80 -13.28
CA SER A 86 2.59 1.86 -14.32
C SER A 86 3.67 0.78 -14.14
N LYS A 87 3.76 0.15 -12.95
CA LYS A 87 4.69 -0.94 -12.67
C LYS A 87 4.12 -2.30 -13.13
N ILE A 88 4.05 -2.48 -14.45
CA ILE A 88 3.31 -3.55 -15.12
C ILE A 88 3.88 -4.97 -14.87
N ASP A 89 5.15 -5.10 -14.47
CA ASP A 89 5.82 -6.40 -14.32
C ASP A 89 5.66 -7.06 -12.94
N ILE A 90 4.84 -6.49 -12.06
CA ILE A 90 4.59 -7.05 -10.72
C ILE A 90 3.39 -8.00 -10.76
N SER A 91 3.60 -9.28 -10.44
CA SER A 91 2.52 -10.25 -10.40
C SER A 91 1.70 -10.17 -9.10
N ALA A 92 0.43 -10.56 -9.15
CA ALA A 92 -0.42 -10.65 -7.96
C ALA A 92 0.17 -11.55 -6.87
N LYS A 93 0.83 -12.63 -7.29
CA LYS A 93 1.47 -13.59 -6.39
C LYS A 93 2.64 -12.97 -5.64
N ASP A 94 3.41 -12.09 -6.29
CA ASP A 94 4.50 -11.38 -5.63
C ASP A 94 3.98 -10.37 -4.61
N VAL A 95 2.90 -9.66 -4.96
CA VAL A 95 2.20 -8.75 -4.03
C VAL A 95 1.69 -9.53 -2.82
N GLU A 96 0.95 -10.61 -3.03
CA GLU A 96 0.43 -11.44 -1.93
C GLU A 96 1.56 -11.95 -1.04
N LYS A 97 2.61 -12.53 -1.64
CA LYS A 97 3.77 -13.05 -0.91
C LYS A 97 4.40 -11.98 -0.03
N TRP A 98 4.56 -10.77 -0.55
CA TRP A 98 5.11 -9.65 0.21
C TRP A 98 4.22 -9.25 1.39
N LEU A 99 2.91 -9.12 1.17
CA LEU A 99 1.95 -8.77 2.23
C LEU A 99 1.94 -9.84 3.35
N LEU A 100 1.94 -11.12 2.98
CA LEU A 100 1.99 -12.22 3.94
C LEU A 100 3.31 -12.24 4.72
N ARG A 101 4.43 -11.94 4.05
CA ARG A 101 5.74 -11.85 4.71
C ARG A 101 5.78 -10.73 5.76
N ILE A 102 5.15 -9.57 5.49
CA ILE A 102 5.04 -8.50 6.48
C ILE A 102 4.23 -8.97 7.71
N ILE A 103 3.12 -9.69 7.49
CA ILE A 103 2.28 -10.21 8.58
C ILE A 103 3.06 -11.22 9.42
N ASP A 104 3.71 -12.18 8.76
CA ASP A 104 4.53 -13.20 9.40
C ASP A 104 5.66 -12.59 10.23
N HIS A 105 6.38 -11.62 9.66
CA HIS A 105 7.42 -10.89 10.38
C HIS A 105 6.88 -10.16 11.62
N ASN A 106 5.69 -9.56 11.55
CA ASN A 106 5.07 -8.88 12.69
C ASN A 106 4.59 -9.84 13.79
N ILE A 107 4.41 -11.13 13.50
CA ILE A 107 4.12 -12.14 14.53
C ILE A 107 5.36 -12.37 15.38
N HIS A 108 6.54 -12.46 14.76
CA HIS A 108 7.81 -12.74 15.43
C HIS A 108 8.47 -11.49 16.03
N TYR A 109 8.32 -10.34 15.36
CA TYR A 109 8.90 -9.05 15.75
C TYR A 109 7.80 -7.97 15.73
N PRO A 110 6.94 -7.92 16.77
CA PRO A 110 5.81 -7.01 16.78
C PRO A 110 6.27 -5.55 16.76
N LYS A 111 5.89 -4.82 15.70
CA LYS A 111 6.00 -3.36 15.62
C LYS A 111 4.64 -2.70 15.49
N PHE A 112 3.69 -3.40 14.89
CA PHE A 112 2.32 -2.95 14.70
C PHE A 112 1.33 -3.83 15.46
N GLN A 113 0.20 -3.25 15.86
CA GLN A 113 -0.93 -4.02 16.38
C GLN A 113 -1.40 -5.00 15.30
N HIS A 114 -1.32 -6.30 15.60
CA HIS A 114 -1.46 -7.37 14.60
C HIS A 114 -2.77 -7.28 13.80
N ASN A 115 -3.92 -7.14 14.48
CA ASN A 115 -5.22 -7.13 13.79
C ASN A 115 -5.39 -5.90 12.88
N ALA A 116 -4.89 -4.74 13.31
CA ALA A 116 -4.92 -3.51 12.54
C ALA A 116 -4.02 -3.62 11.29
N LEU A 117 -2.82 -4.18 11.45
CA LEU A 117 -1.90 -4.44 10.34
C LEU A 117 -2.55 -5.40 9.33
N VAL A 118 -3.02 -6.56 9.77
CA VAL A 118 -3.65 -7.57 8.90
C VAL A 118 -4.84 -6.98 8.14
N LYS A 119 -5.71 -6.24 8.83
CA LYS A 119 -6.85 -5.57 8.20
C LYS A 119 -6.41 -4.57 7.14
N GLY A 120 -5.42 -3.71 7.44
CA GLY A 120 -4.92 -2.71 6.50
C GLY A 120 -4.26 -3.33 5.27
N LEU A 121 -3.48 -4.39 5.44
CA LEU A 121 -2.86 -5.11 4.32
C LEU A 121 -3.89 -5.88 3.48
N ALA A 122 -4.93 -6.44 4.11
CA ALA A 122 -6.04 -7.09 3.41
C ALA A 122 -6.88 -6.10 2.59
N GLU A 123 -7.11 -4.90 3.11
CA GLU A 123 -7.75 -3.81 2.36
C GLU A 123 -6.91 -3.43 1.14
N ARG A 124 -5.59 -3.26 1.31
CA ARG A 124 -4.67 -2.98 0.19
C ARG A 124 -4.64 -4.09 -0.86
N TRP A 125 -4.67 -5.35 -0.43
CA TRP A 125 -4.80 -6.49 -1.33
C TRP A 125 -6.07 -6.39 -2.19
N PHE A 126 -7.21 -6.11 -1.56
CA PHE A 126 -8.46 -5.90 -2.27
C PHE A 126 -8.37 -4.74 -3.27
N GLU A 127 -7.86 -3.58 -2.85
CA GLU A 127 -7.73 -2.40 -3.72
C GLU A 127 -6.89 -2.68 -4.95
N ILE A 128 -5.83 -3.48 -4.83
CA ILE A 128 -4.98 -3.88 -5.93
C ILE A 128 -5.71 -4.79 -6.90
N CYS A 129 -6.34 -5.87 -6.43
CA CYS A 129 -7.13 -6.75 -7.30
C CYS A 129 -8.28 -5.97 -7.98
N TYR A 130 -8.86 -4.99 -7.29
CA TYR A 130 -9.99 -4.21 -7.81
C TYR A 130 -9.58 -3.16 -8.85
N ASN A 131 -8.40 -2.53 -8.70
CA ASN A 131 -7.96 -1.41 -9.55
C ASN A 131 -6.91 -1.79 -10.60
N LEU A 132 -6.04 -2.77 -10.34
CA LEU A 132 -4.94 -3.14 -11.24
C LEU A 132 -5.34 -4.33 -12.11
N VAL A 133 -5.74 -4.03 -13.35
CA VAL A 133 -6.49 -4.96 -14.21
C VAL A 133 -5.62 -5.98 -14.95
N ASN A 134 -4.30 -6.02 -14.75
CA ASN A 134 -3.40 -6.91 -15.51
C ASN A 134 -2.77 -8.03 -14.65
N MET A 135 -3.45 -8.44 -13.58
CA MET A 135 -2.98 -9.51 -12.70
C MET A 135 -3.29 -10.91 -13.27
N ASN A 136 -2.73 -11.28 -14.42
CA ASN A 136 -2.70 -12.64 -15.01
C ASN A 136 -3.87 -13.60 -14.60
N GLY A 137 -5.13 -13.17 -14.71
CA GLY A 137 -6.27 -13.96 -14.22
C GLY A 137 -7.55 -13.16 -13.98
N PHE A 138 -8.58 -13.85 -13.49
CA PHE A 138 -9.81 -13.23 -12.98
C PHE A 138 -9.50 -12.62 -11.61
N ASN A 139 -9.44 -11.29 -11.50
CA ASN A 139 -9.04 -10.56 -10.29
C ASN A 139 -9.93 -10.92 -9.09
N ALA A 140 -11.20 -11.25 -9.31
CA ALA A 140 -12.08 -11.73 -8.25
C ALA A 140 -11.67 -13.09 -7.68
N ASN A 141 -11.19 -14.00 -8.52
CA ASN A 141 -10.70 -15.30 -8.09
C ASN A 141 -9.34 -15.17 -7.40
N VAL A 142 -8.45 -14.34 -7.96
CA VAL A 142 -7.16 -13.99 -7.35
C VAL A 142 -7.35 -13.41 -5.95
N TYR A 143 -8.29 -12.47 -5.80
CA TYR A 143 -8.62 -11.91 -4.49
C TYR A 143 -9.05 -13.01 -3.51
N LYS A 144 -10.04 -13.82 -3.90
CA LYS A 144 -10.67 -14.86 -3.06
C LYS A 144 -9.74 -16.02 -2.73
N SER A 145 -8.74 -16.31 -3.55
CA SER A 145 -7.79 -17.40 -3.28
C SER A 145 -6.82 -17.06 -2.15
N SER A 146 -6.65 -15.78 -1.82
CA SER A 146 -5.77 -15.36 -0.74
C SER A 146 -6.42 -15.48 0.62
N VAL A 147 -5.64 -15.87 1.63
CA VAL A 147 -6.05 -15.81 3.05
C VAL A 147 -6.38 -14.38 3.51
N LEU A 148 -5.84 -13.37 2.83
CA LEU A 148 -6.11 -11.96 3.11
C LEU A 148 -7.59 -11.60 2.89
N SER A 149 -8.28 -12.32 1.99
CA SER A 149 -9.71 -12.08 1.71
C SER A 149 -10.63 -12.34 2.91
N ASN A 150 -10.16 -13.08 3.92
CA ASN A 150 -10.92 -13.33 5.15
C ASN A 150 -10.95 -12.10 6.07
N PHE A 151 -9.99 -11.19 5.94
CA PHE A 151 -9.79 -10.05 6.83
C PHE A 151 -10.35 -8.73 6.29
N TRP A 152 -10.74 -8.70 5.01
CA TRP A 152 -11.43 -7.59 4.40
C TRP A 152 -12.64 -8.08 3.61
N LYS A 153 -13.81 -7.50 3.85
CA LYS A 153 -15.05 -7.88 3.13
C LYS A 153 -15.51 -6.71 2.26
N PRO A 154 -15.25 -6.75 0.95
CA PRO A 154 -15.78 -5.75 0.05
C PRO A 154 -17.31 -5.83 -0.03
N GLY A 155 -17.95 -4.72 -0.35
CA GLY A 155 -19.39 -4.70 -0.61
C GLY A 155 -19.76 -5.56 -1.80
N LEU A 156 -20.97 -6.14 -1.79
CA LEU A 156 -21.49 -7.00 -2.87
C LEU A 156 -21.36 -6.34 -4.25
N TRP A 157 -21.65 -5.05 -4.34
CA TRP A 157 -21.51 -4.26 -5.56
C TRP A 157 -20.07 -4.13 -6.06
N GLN A 158 -19.08 -4.07 -5.16
CA GLN A 158 -17.67 -4.01 -5.55
C GLN A 158 -17.22 -5.34 -6.16
N LEU A 159 -17.63 -6.47 -5.59
CA LEU A 159 -17.37 -7.81 -6.14
C LEU A 159 -18.05 -8.00 -7.50
N ALA A 160 -19.34 -7.63 -7.61
CA ALA A 160 -20.07 -7.70 -8.87
C ALA A 160 -19.41 -6.84 -9.95
N ARG A 161 -19.00 -5.62 -9.61
CA ARG A 161 -18.30 -4.70 -10.53
C ARG A 161 -16.94 -5.22 -10.97
N MET A 162 -16.20 -5.89 -10.10
CA MET A 162 -14.93 -6.53 -10.45
C MET A 162 -15.13 -7.58 -11.55
N ASN A 163 -16.11 -8.48 -11.38
CA ASN A 163 -16.47 -9.47 -12.39
C ASN A 163 -16.95 -8.84 -13.71
N ILE A 164 -17.79 -7.81 -13.65
CA ILE A 164 -18.32 -7.14 -14.85
C ILE A 164 -17.19 -6.47 -15.66
N ARG A 165 -16.25 -5.80 -14.98
CA ARG A 165 -15.10 -5.15 -15.64
C ARG A 165 -14.22 -6.15 -16.37
N GLU A 166 -14.12 -7.37 -15.87
CA GLU A 166 -13.37 -8.45 -16.51
C GLU A 166 -14.09 -8.99 -17.75
N ILE A 167 -15.42 -9.14 -17.70
CA ILE A 167 -16.23 -9.62 -18.84
C ILE A 167 -16.22 -8.60 -19.98
N LEU A 168 -16.44 -7.31 -19.69
CA LEU A 168 -16.52 -6.25 -20.70
C LEU A 168 -15.20 -5.95 -21.44
N ARG A 169 -14.08 -6.53 -21.01
CA ARG A 169 -12.75 -6.34 -21.62
C ARG A 169 -12.31 -7.51 -22.49
N ARG A 170 -13.13 -8.57 -22.59
CA ARG A 170 -12.95 -9.67 -23.54
C ARG A 170 -13.73 -9.38 -24.82
#